data_AF-X1AMT9-F1
#
_entry.id   AF-X1AMT9-F1
#
_cell.length_a   1.000
_cell.length_b   1.000
_cell.length_c   1.000
_cell.angle_alpha   90.00
_cell.angle_beta   90.00
_cell.angle_gamma   90.00
#
_symmetry.space_group_name_H-M   'P 1'
#
loop_
_entity.id
_entity.type
_entity.pdbx_description
1 polymer ?
#
loop_
_entity_poly.entity_id
_entity_poly.type
_entity_poly.pdbx_seq_one_letter_code
_entity_poly.pdbx_strand_id
1 'polypeptide(L)'
;YLKVLMDKNSSLNNKINRYINSFNIILADKDLETFERIRKLNNKFNFINLSSDFAVNFILEYEKIDLIIISKKISSLSNIIEKANRKKIRVYILGRDIKLPINEEEIENILLKEIKNKIFSRESRRFNIKKYISYFLNLGRAKELTLQPNNKPGGRVKDCSKEENNKYDYNNSCFHQKNSDMEFGKEIISVQKDDLEIKNIKTIKQKIIILSKAKGGVGSTTISIFLSYMFDKVKTLLVDLNFSEGGGDISYYLDIPRAPNILNFIDGYNRDSLENSVIRIKKNLDILQAPPTYE
;
A
#
# COMPACT_ATOMS: atom_id res chain seq x y z
N TYR A 1 -25.56 29.47 8.40
CA TYR A 1 -24.62 29.80 7.31
C TYR A 1 -23.23 29.19 7.45
N LEU A 2 -22.55 29.30 8.61
CA LEU A 2 -21.23 28.67 8.85
C LEU A 2 -21.20 27.13 8.74
N LYS A 3 -22.25 26.44 9.21
CA LYS A 3 -22.36 24.97 9.13
C LYS A 3 -22.45 24.45 7.68
N VAL A 4 -23.18 25.17 6.82
CA VAL A 4 -23.31 24.86 5.37
C VAL A 4 -22.00 25.09 4.60
N LEU A 5 -21.19 26.06 5.03
CA LEU A 5 -19.85 26.30 4.49
C LEU A 5 -18.87 25.19 4.91
N MET A 6 -18.96 24.68 6.14
CA MET A 6 -18.13 23.56 6.59
C MET A 6 -18.50 22.23 5.92
N ASP A 7 -19.78 21.95 5.69
CA ASP A 7 -20.23 20.73 5.00
C ASP A 7 -19.88 20.72 3.49
N LYS A 8 -19.92 21.88 2.83
CA LYS A 8 -19.42 22.00 1.44
C LYS A 8 -17.90 21.81 1.36
N ASN A 9 -17.16 22.27 2.37
CA ASN A 9 -15.71 22.11 2.45
C ASN A 9 -15.29 20.67 2.70
N SER A 10 -16.00 19.93 3.56
CA SER A 10 -15.70 18.52 3.82
C SER A 10 -15.97 17.64 2.60
N SER A 11 -17.11 17.84 1.93
CA SER A 11 -17.48 17.12 0.70
C SER A 11 -16.48 17.37 -0.44
N LEU A 12 -16.04 18.62 -0.61
CA LEU A 12 -15.08 18.99 -1.65
C LEU A 12 -13.67 18.48 -1.35
N ASN A 13 -13.21 18.56 -0.10
CA ASN A 13 -11.93 17.98 0.32
C ASN A 13 -11.91 16.46 0.11
N ASN A 14 -13.02 15.78 0.41
CA ASN A 14 -13.15 14.35 0.15
C ASN A 14 -13.07 14.03 -1.34
N LYS A 15 -13.65 14.85 -2.22
CA LYS A 15 -13.52 14.69 -3.68
C LYS A 15 -12.08 14.88 -4.16
N ILE A 16 -11.38 15.90 -3.66
CA ILE A 16 -9.98 16.17 -4.02
C ILE A 16 -9.07 15.03 -3.54
N ASN A 17 -9.21 14.61 -2.28
CA ASN A 17 -8.44 13.49 -1.74
C ASN A 17 -8.73 12.19 -2.51
N ARG A 18 -9.99 11.95 -2.87
CA ARG A 18 -10.37 10.81 -3.72
C ARG A 18 -9.70 10.90 -5.10
N TYR A 19 -9.59 12.09 -5.67
CA TYR A 19 -8.93 12.30 -6.95
C TYR A 19 -7.41 12.06 -6.87
N ILE A 20 -6.75 12.60 -5.84
CA ILE A 20 -5.31 12.39 -5.57
C ILE A 20 -5.03 10.90 -5.37
N ASN A 21 -5.84 10.22 -4.55
CA ASN A 21 -5.68 8.78 -4.30
C ASN A 21 -5.93 7.93 -5.56
N SER A 22 -6.72 8.42 -6.51
CA SER A 22 -6.97 7.77 -7.80
C SER A 22 -5.99 8.16 -8.90
N PHE A 23 -5.05 9.08 -8.62
CA PHE A 23 -4.10 9.58 -9.61
C PHE A 23 -2.89 8.64 -9.66
N ASN A 24 -2.86 7.79 -10.68
CA ASN A 24 -1.87 6.72 -10.77
C ASN A 24 -0.59 7.20 -11.46
N ILE A 25 0.54 7.03 -10.77
CA ILE A 25 1.86 7.46 -11.25
C ILE A 25 2.74 6.23 -11.42
N ILE A 26 3.27 6.01 -12.62
CA ILE A 26 4.36 5.05 -12.79
C ILE A 26 5.67 5.74 -12.42
N LEU A 27 6.45 5.12 -11.55
CA LEU A 27 7.87 5.43 -11.37
C LEU A 27 8.69 4.25 -11.92
N ALA A 28 9.45 4.49 -12.98
CA ALA A 28 10.24 3.47 -13.65
C ALA A 28 11.74 3.76 -13.57
N ASP A 29 12.47 3.04 -12.71
CA ASP A 29 13.92 3.15 -12.59
C ASP A 29 14.54 1.79 -12.19
N LYS A 30 15.83 1.62 -12.43
CA LYS A 30 16.59 0.46 -11.94
C LYS A 30 17.35 0.76 -10.64
N ASP A 31 17.42 2.03 -10.26
CA ASP A 31 18.17 2.47 -9.10
C ASP A 31 17.35 2.35 -7.80
N LEU A 32 17.92 1.67 -6.80
CA LEU A 32 17.28 1.53 -5.49
C LEU A 32 17.19 2.87 -4.75
N GLU A 33 18.18 3.75 -4.93
CA GLU A 33 18.20 5.06 -4.26
C GLU A 33 17.00 5.92 -4.69
N THR A 34 16.64 5.87 -5.97
CA THR A 34 15.44 6.53 -6.51
C THR A 34 14.18 6.08 -5.79
N PHE A 35 14.03 4.77 -5.58
CA PHE A 35 12.86 4.21 -4.92
C PHE A 35 12.79 4.56 -3.43
N GLU A 36 13.91 4.53 -2.71
CA GLU A 36 13.95 4.91 -1.30
C GLU A 36 13.63 6.38 -1.07
N ARG A 37 14.11 7.29 -1.94
CA ARG A 37 13.76 8.72 -1.87
C ARG A 37 12.27 8.94 -2.10
N ILE A 38 11.69 8.28 -3.12
CA ILE A 38 10.27 8.48 -3.46
C ILE A 38 9.33 7.78 -2.45
N ARG A 39 9.81 6.78 -1.71
CA ARG A 39 9.04 6.09 -0.67
C ARG A 39 8.41 7.05 0.35
N LYS A 40 9.06 8.17 0.67
CA LYS A 40 8.50 9.18 1.59
C LYS A 40 7.23 9.85 1.06
N LEU A 41 7.06 9.88 -0.26
CA LEU A 41 5.90 10.43 -0.96
C LEU A 41 4.77 9.40 -1.18
N ASN A 42 5.00 8.10 -0.97
CA ASN A 42 3.99 7.05 -1.15
C ASN A 42 2.78 7.21 -0.23
N ASN A 43 2.92 7.93 0.90
CA ASN A 43 1.80 8.23 1.79
C ASN A 43 0.88 9.32 1.22
N LYS A 44 1.34 10.09 0.22
CA LYS A 44 0.62 11.22 -0.38
C LYS A 44 0.09 10.92 -1.78
N PHE A 45 0.80 10.09 -2.54
CA PHE A 45 0.48 9.80 -3.94
C PHE A 45 0.54 8.31 -4.24
N ASN A 46 -0.20 7.87 -5.26
CA ASN A 46 -0.23 6.47 -5.68
C ASN A 46 0.87 6.18 -6.71
N PHE A 47 2.02 5.68 -6.24
CA PHE A 47 3.13 5.27 -7.10
C PHE A 47 3.10 3.77 -7.40
N ILE A 48 3.30 3.43 -8.66
CA ILE A 48 3.56 2.08 -9.15
C ILE A 48 5.03 2.03 -9.55
N ASN A 49 5.84 1.43 -8.68
CA ASN A 49 7.28 1.32 -8.85
C ASN A 49 7.63 0.13 -9.73
N LEU A 50 8.28 0.38 -10.87
CA LEU A 50 8.61 -0.63 -11.88
C LEU A 50 10.09 -0.54 -12.25
N SER A 51 10.75 -1.67 -12.45
CA SER A 51 12.19 -1.72 -12.78
C SER A 51 12.49 -2.25 -14.18
N SER A 52 11.47 -2.68 -14.93
CA SER A 52 11.63 -3.20 -16.29
C SER A 52 10.71 -2.50 -17.29
N ASP A 53 11.19 -2.39 -18.53
CA ASP A 53 10.42 -1.89 -19.67
C ASP A 53 9.20 -2.78 -19.95
N PHE A 54 9.32 -4.10 -19.76
CA PHE A 54 8.18 -5.01 -19.87
C PHE A 54 7.09 -4.65 -18.88
N ALA A 55 7.42 -4.47 -17.60
CA ALA A 55 6.44 -4.18 -16.56
C ALA A 55 5.77 -2.82 -16.81
N VAL A 56 6.53 -1.82 -17.25
CA VAL A 56 5.97 -0.52 -17.66
C VAL A 56 4.98 -0.69 -18.81
N ASN A 57 5.36 -1.43 -19.86
CA ASN A 57 4.48 -1.68 -21.00
C ASN A 57 3.21 -2.45 -20.61
N PHE A 58 3.34 -3.44 -19.73
CA PHE A 58 2.22 -4.24 -19.24
C PHE A 58 1.24 -3.38 -18.45
N ILE A 59 1.72 -2.63 -17.46
CA ILE A 59 0.87 -1.75 -16.65
C ILE A 59 0.22 -0.67 -17.52
N LEU A 60 0.96 -0.09 -18.47
CA LEU A 60 0.38 0.88 -19.40
C LEU A 60 -0.76 0.31 -20.24
N GLU A 61 -0.80 -1.00 -20.46
CA GLU A 61 -1.83 -1.65 -21.27
C GLU A 61 -3.14 -1.85 -20.50
N TYR A 62 -3.04 -2.29 -19.24
CA TYR A 62 -4.19 -2.73 -18.47
C TYR A 62 -4.66 -1.74 -17.41
N GLU A 63 -3.79 -0.81 -16.99
CA GLU A 63 -4.11 0.16 -15.95
C GLU A 63 -4.31 1.56 -16.51
N LYS A 64 -5.19 2.31 -15.85
CA LYS A 64 -5.35 3.74 -16.13
C LYS A 64 -4.21 4.50 -15.45
N ILE A 65 -3.26 4.98 -16.24
CA ILE A 65 -2.12 5.74 -15.76
C ILE A 65 -2.28 7.21 -16.08
N ASP A 66 -2.01 8.06 -15.08
CA ASP A 66 -2.16 9.49 -15.23
C ASP A 66 -0.84 10.20 -15.55
N LEU A 67 0.27 9.67 -15.04
CA LEU A 67 1.61 10.22 -15.21
C LEU A 67 2.67 9.12 -15.21
N ILE A 68 3.76 9.32 -15.97
CA ILE A 68 4.95 8.46 -15.95
C ILE A 68 6.17 9.30 -15.59
N ILE A 69 6.94 8.84 -14.63
CA ILE A 69 8.31 9.28 -14.33
C ILE A 69 9.22 8.11 -14.66
N ILE A 70 10.16 8.28 -15.58
CA ILE A 70 10.98 7.18 -16.10
C ILE A 70 12.45 7.56 -16.24
N SER A 71 13.33 6.62 -15.90
CA SER A 71 14.77 6.74 -16.03
C SER A 71 15.26 6.39 -17.42
N LYS A 72 16.35 7.04 -17.86
CA LYS A 72 17.09 6.64 -19.06
C LYS A 72 17.68 5.22 -18.96
N LYS A 73 17.75 4.65 -17.74
CA LYS A 73 18.21 3.27 -17.48
C LYS A 73 17.22 2.19 -17.98
N ILE A 74 16.00 2.56 -18.39
CA ILE A 74 15.01 1.65 -18.95
C ILE A 74 15.26 1.45 -20.46
N SER A 75 15.47 0.19 -20.85
CA SER A 75 16.01 -0.23 -22.15
C SER A 75 15.16 0.19 -23.37
N SER A 76 13.85 0.41 -23.20
CA SER A 76 12.92 0.76 -24.29
C SER A 76 12.18 2.08 -24.04
N LEU A 77 12.89 3.09 -23.55
CA LEU A 77 12.34 4.41 -23.23
C LEU A 77 11.58 5.05 -24.40
N SER A 78 12.11 5.01 -25.63
CA SER A 78 11.47 5.59 -26.82
C SER A 78 10.09 5.00 -27.09
N ASN A 79 9.98 3.67 -27.09
CA ASN A 79 8.73 2.95 -27.31
C ASN A 79 7.70 3.26 -26.22
N ILE A 80 8.15 3.40 -24.97
CA ILE A 80 7.30 3.77 -23.83
C ILE A 80 6.77 5.19 -24.01
N ILE A 81 7.62 6.14 -24.39
CA ILE A 81 7.22 7.54 -24.65
C ILE A 81 6.20 7.59 -25.79
N GLU A 82 6.42 6.86 -26.88
CA GLU A 82 5.50 6.83 -28.01
C GLU A 82 4.12 6.29 -27.60
N LYS A 83 4.07 5.17 -26.86
CA LYS A 83 2.82 4.63 -26.32
C LYS A 83 2.12 5.60 -25.37
N ALA A 84 2.88 6.24 -24.47
CA ALA A 84 2.34 7.22 -23.54
C ALA A 84 1.71 8.41 -24.28
N ASN A 85 2.38 8.91 -25.33
CA ASN A 85 1.86 9.98 -26.19
C ASN A 85 0.54 9.58 -26.88
N ARG A 86 0.45 8.36 -27.43
CA ARG A 86 -0.78 7.83 -28.02
C ARG A 86 -1.93 7.79 -27.00
N LYS A 87 -1.64 7.43 -25.75
CA LYS A 87 -2.61 7.42 -24.63
C LYS A 87 -2.80 8.78 -23.96
N LYS A 88 -2.18 9.86 -24.47
CA LYS A 88 -2.21 11.22 -23.90
C LYS A 88 -1.74 11.29 -22.44
N ILE A 89 -0.78 10.45 -22.09
CA ILE A 89 -0.14 10.38 -20.77
C ILE A 89 1.12 11.24 -20.80
N ARG A 90 1.32 12.09 -19.78
CA ARG A 90 2.54 12.89 -19.66
C ARG A 90 3.69 12.06 -19.09
N VAL A 91 4.87 12.26 -19.66
CA VAL A 91 6.09 11.54 -19.30
C VAL A 91 7.16 12.54 -18.86
N TYR A 92 7.81 12.26 -17.73
CA TYR A 92 8.97 12.97 -17.21
C TYR A 92 10.17 12.04 -17.18
N ILE A 93 11.31 12.48 -17.69
CA ILE A 93 12.54 11.70 -17.78
C ILE A 93 13.49 12.13 -16.67
N LEU A 94 13.90 11.19 -15.81
CA LEU A 94 14.92 11.42 -14.79
C LEU A 94 16.26 11.76 -15.43
N GLY A 95 16.93 12.81 -14.92
CA GLY A 95 18.18 13.35 -15.47
C GLY A 95 18.00 14.19 -16.74
N ARG A 96 16.75 14.48 -17.16
CA ARG A 96 16.44 15.45 -18.21
C ARG A 96 15.41 16.46 -17.73
N ASP A 97 14.24 15.98 -17.32
CA ASP A 97 13.12 16.81 -16.89
C ASP A 97 13.09 16.98 -15.36
N ILE A 98 13.64 16.00 -14.63
CA ILE A 98 13.82 16.02 -13.18
C ILE A 98 15.31 15.88 -12.88
N LYS A 99 15.84 16.73 -12.01
CA LYS A 99 17.27 16.70 -11.67
C LYS A 99 17.62 15.48 -10.81
N LEU A 100 18.84 14.97 -11.00
CA LEU A 100 19.44 13.94 -10.16
C LEU A 100 20.54 14.59 -9.29
N PRO A 101 20.68 14.20 -8.00
CA PRO A 101 19.84 13.24 -7.28
C PRO A 101 18.44 13.79 -7.00
N ILE A 102 17.46 12.88 -6.89
CA ILE A 102 16.05 13.25 -6.79
C ILE A 102 15.78 14.09 -5.54
N ASN A 103 15.15 15.25 -5.72
CA ASN A 103 14.57 16.05 -4.65
C ASN A 103 13.07 15.75 -4.52
N GLU A 104 12.64 15.35 -3.33
CA GLU A 104 11.24 15.02 -3.01
C GLU A 104 10.31 16.23 -3.23
N GLU A 105 10.74 17.44 -2.88
CA GLU A 105 9.94 18.66 -3.06
C GLU A 105 9.75 18.99 -4.55
N GLU A 106 10.75 18.73 -5.38
CA GLU A 106 10.66 18.94 -6.83
C GLU A 106 9.60 18.01 -7.44
N ILE A 107 9.64 16.72 -7.08
CA ILE A 107 8.64 15.74 -7.53
C ILE A 107 7.25 16.12 -7.02
N GLU A 108 7.10 16.44 -5.74
CA GLU A 108 5.81 16.83 -5.16
C GLU A 108 5.20 18.03 -5.91
N ASN A 109 6.01 19.05 -6.23
CA ASN A 109 5.55 20.21 -6.99
C ASN A 109 5.12 19.85 -8.42
N ILE A 110 5.85 18.98 -9.11
CA ILE A 110 5.49 18.49 -10.45
C ILE A 110 4.16 17.75 -10.40
N LEU A 111 4.00 16.83 -9.44
CA LEU A 111 2.77 16.04 -9.27
C LEU A 111 1.56 16.93 -8.99
N LEU A 112 1.69 17.87 -8.05
CA LEU A 112 0.61 18.78 -7.70
C LEU A 112 0.22 19.67 -8.88
N LYS A 113 1.19 20.12 -9.69
CA LYS A 113 0.93 20.87 -10.92
C LYS A 113 0.16 20.04 -11.94
N GLU A 114 0.51 18.77 -12.13
CA GLU A 114 -0.15 17.92 -13.11
C GLU A 114 -1.54 17.46 -12.67
N ILE A 115 -1.71 17.13 -11.39
CA ILE A 115 -3.02 16.86 -10.79
C ILE A 115 -3.93 18.08 -11.00
N LYS A 116 -3.42 19.28 -10.70
CA LYS A 116 -4.14 20.53 -10.92
C LYS A 116 -4.57 20.68 -12.38
N ASN A 117 -3.64 20.55 -13.33
CA ASN A 117 -3.95 20.66 -14.76
C ASN A 117 -5.04 19.68 -15.20
N LYS A 118 -4.99 18.44 -14.69
CA LYS A 118 -5.93 17.37 -15.05
C LYS A 118 -7.32 17.55 -14.42
N ILE A 119 -7.38 18.13 -13.22
CA ILE A 119 -8.64 18.52 -12.57
C ILE A 119 -9.26 19.69 -13.35
N PHE A 120 -8.49 20.74 -13.64
CA PHE A 120 -8.98 21.91 -14.37
C PHE A 120 -9.44 21.59 -15.79
N SER A 121 -8.80 20.65 -16.49
CA SER A 121 -9.24 20.21 -17.81
C SER A 121 -10.55 19.40 -17.77
N ARG A 122 -10.89 18.77 -16.64
CA ARG A 122 -12.17 18.06 -16.43
C ARG A 122 -13.28 18.97 -15.89
N GLU A 123 -12.95 19.95 -15.06
CA GLU A 123 -13.91 20.77 -14.29
C GLU A 123 -14.09 22.21 -14.78
N SER A 124 -13.62 22.54 -15.99
CA SER A 124 -13.87 23.81 -16.70
C SER A 124 -15.36 24.11 -16.98
N ARG A 125 -16.31 23.42 -16.32
CA ARG A 125 -17.72 23.79 -16.28
C ARG A 125 -18.27 24.25 -14.92
N ARG A 126 -17.71 23.97 -13.72
CA ARG A 126 -18.46 24.32 -12.48
C ARG A 126 -17.76 24.72 -11.17
N PHE A 127 -16.44 24.63 -10.92
CA PHE A 127 -15.92 24.96 -9.57
C PHE A 127 -14.54 25.64 -9.49
N ASN A 128 -14.39 26.58 -8.55
CA ASN A 128 -13.22 27.44 -8.36
C ASN A 128 -12.20 26.81 -7.40
N ILE A 129 -11.47 25.80 -7.88
CA ILE A 129 -10.57 24.91 -7.11
C ILE A 129 -9.22 25.58 -6.75
N LYS A 130 -8.93 26.73 -7.37
CA LYS A 130 -7.67 27.48 -7.22
C LYS A 130 -7.37 27.85 -5.76
N LYS A 131 -8.42 28.09 -4.95
CA LYS A 131 -8.34 28.51 -3.55
C LYS A 131 -7.98 27.38 -2.55
N TYR A 132 -8.22 26.12 -2.89
CA TYR A 132 -8.01 24.99 -1.97
C TYR A 132 -6.65 24.32 -2.15
N ILE A 133 -6.13 24.28 -3.37
CA ILE A 133 -4.76 23.78 -3.60
C ILE A 133 -3.74 24.69 -2.91
N SER A 134 -3.97 26.01 -2.88
CA SER A 134 -3.16 26.93 -2.07
C SER A 134 -3.27 26.66 -0.57
N TYR A 135 -4.44 26.21 -0.08
CA TYR A 135 -4.62 25.85 1.32
C TYR A 135 -3.88 24.56 1.69
N PHE A 136 -3.94 23.54 0.81
CA PHE A 136 -3.21 22.28 0.99
C PHE A 136 -1.69 22.48 0.94
N LEU A 137 -1.20 23.31 0.01
CA LEU A 137 0.22 23.68 -0.09
C LEU A 137 0.72 24.46 1.14
N ASN A 138 -0.14 25.28 1.77
CA ASN A 138 0.23 26.08 2.93
C ASN A 138 0.18 25.32 4.27
N LEU A 139 -0.37 24.10 4.31
CA LEU A 139 -0.41 23.30 5.54
C LEU A 139 0.99 22.90 6.04
N GLY A 140 1.99 22.86 5.15
CA GLY A 140 3.39 22.57 5.49
C GLY A 140 4.17 23.75 6.08
N ARG A 141 3.64 24.99 5.99
CA ARG A 141 4.32 26.21 6.50
C ARG A 141 3.72 26.77 7.79
N ALA A 142 2.53 26.31 8.20
CA ALA A 142 1.88 26.77 9.42
C ALA A 142 2.15 25.81 10.61
N LYS A 143 3.42 25.68 11.00
CA LYS A 143 3.80 25.17 12.33
C LYS A 143 4.55 26.27 13.08
N GLU A 144 3.86 27.37 13.33
CA GLU A 144 4.20 28.30 14.41
C GLU A 144 2.99 29.17 14.68
N LEU A 145 2.07 28.67 15.51
CA LEU A 145 1.18 29.54 16.26
C LEU A 145 1.50 29.27 17.73
N THR A 146 2.39 30.11 18.23
CA THR A 146 2.66 30.35 19.64
C THR A 146 1.35 30.51 20.39
N LEU A 147 1.08 29.58 21.31
CA LEU A 147 0.05 29.74 22.32
C LEU A 147 0.51 30.84 23.27
N GLN A 148 0.04 32.06 23.05
CA GLN A 148 0.05 33.11 24.07
C GLN A 148 -1.24 33.02 24.90
N PRO A 149 -1.14 33.02 26.24
CA PRO A 149 -2.24 32.76 27.14
C PRO A 149 -3.07 34.04 27.34
N ASN A 150 -4.38 33.99 27.10
CA ASN A 150 -5.27 35.06 27.53
C ASN A 150 -6.22 34.58 28.62
N ASN A 151 -5.85 34.99 29.83
CA ASN A 151 -6.70 35.11 31.00
C ASN A 151 -7.93 35.97 30.70
N LYS A 152 -9.13 35.46 30.99
CA LYS A 152 -10.03 35.97 32.05
C LYS A 152 -11.46 35.40 31.90
N PRO A 153 -12.25 35.41 33.00
CA PRO A 153 -13.19 34.37 33.33
C PRO A 153 -14.66 34.80 33.19
N GLY A 154 -15.53 33.81 33.35
CA GLY A 154 -16.86 34.02 33.92
C GLY A 154 -18.00 33.89 32.91
N GLY A 155 -18.86 32.89 33.11
CA GLY A 155 -20.09 32.84 32.32
C GLY A 155 -20.93 31.57 32.34
N ARG A 156 -21.05 30.92 33.50
CA ARG A 156 -22.16 30.04 33.95
C ARG A 156 -22.64 28.89 33.04
N VAL A 157 -22.34 27.70 33.56
CA VAL A 157 -23.09 26.45 33.43
C VAL A 157 -24.56 26.62 33.88
N LYS A 158 -25.48 26.03 33.10
CA LYS A 158 -26.78 25.45 33.50
C LYS A 158 -27.15 24.45 32.41
N ASP A 159 -26.77 23.18 32.49
CA ASP A 159 -27.32 22.08 33.30
C ASP A 159 -28.81 21.76 33.12
N CYS A 160 -29.01 20.46 32.94
CA CYS A 160 -30.20 19.62 33.12
C CYS A 160 -31.23 19.64 31.98
N SER A 161 -31.22 18.62 31.10
CA SER A 161 -31.68 17.23 31.28
C SER A 161 -33.16 17.06 30.98
N LYS A 162 -33.46 16.00 30.22
CA LYS A 162 -34.64 15.10 30.21
C LYS A 162 -34.75 14.46 28.82
N GLU A 163 -34.50 13.15 28.73
CA GLU A 163 -35.52 12.07 28.71
C GLU A 163 -36.16 12.03 27.29
N GLU A 164 -36.37 10.92 26.60
CA GLU A 164 -36.42 9.51 26.98
C GLU A 164 -36.78 8.70 25.71
N ASN A 165 -36.62 7.37 25.80
CA ASN A 165 -37.56 6.36 25.28
C ASN A 165 -37.52 5.84 23.82
N ASN A 166 -37.34 4.50 23.79
CA ASN A 166 -38.13 3.48 23.08
C ASN A 166 -37.92 3.29 21.56
N LYS A 167 -38.14 2.13 20.94
CA LYS A 167 -38.18 0.67 21.23
C LYS A 167 -38.77 0.06 19.94
N TYR A 168 -38.33 -1.13 19.52
CA TYR A 168 -38.95 -2.04 18.52
C TYR A 168 -38.99 -1.56 17.05
N ASP A 169 -39.09 -2.38 15.99
CA ASP A 169 -39.00 -3.81 15.66
C ASP A 169 -39.06 -3.84 14.11
N TYR A 170 -38.45 -4.82 13.43
CA TYR A 170 -39.16 -5.73 12.51
C TYR A 170 -38.22 -6.70 11.76
N ASN A 171 -38.78 -7.89 11.61
CA ASN A 171 -38.25 -9.17 11.14
C ASN A 171 -38.08 -9.36 9.61
N ASN A 172 -37.28 -10.39 9.29
CA ASN A 172 -37.36 -11.38 8.19
C ASN A 172 -37.19 -10.91 6.73
N SER A 173 -36.52 -11.63 5.82
CA SER A 173 -36.50 -13.09 5.52
C SER A 173 -35.09 -13.53 5.02
N CYS A 174 -34.48 -14.64 5.45
CA CYS A 174 -34.73 -16.08 5.21
C CYS A 174 -34.60 -16.54 3.74
N PHE A 175 -33.57 -17.34 3.44
CA PHE A 175 -33.73 -18.63 2.73
C PHE A 175 -32.62 -19.62 3.11
N HIS A 176 -33.08 -20.79 3.57
CA HIS A 176 -32.33 -21.97 3.99
C HIS A 176 -31.88 -22.84 2.80
N GLN A 177 -30.80 -23.59 3.02
CA GLN A 177 -30.63 -25.04 2.73
C GLN A 177 -29.23 -25.45 3.24
N LYS A 178 -28.94 -26.63 3.79
CA LYS A 178 -29.67 -27.69 4.50
C LYS A 178 -28.55 -28.56 5.15
N ASN A 179 -28.82 -29.10 6.33
CA ASN A 179 -27.91 -29.87 7.20
C ASN A 179 -27.19 -31.07 6.55
N SER A 180 -26.04 -31.42 7.10
CA SER A 180 -25.72 -32.83 7.39
C SER A 180 -24.87 -32.90 8.66
N ASP A 181 -25.47 -33.50 9.68
CA ASP A 181 -24.97 -33.69 11.03
C ASP A 181 -23.81 -34.70 11.07
N MET A 182 -22.83 -34.44 11.95
CA MET A 182 -22.02 -35.50 12.54
C MET A 182 -21.66 -35.09 13.97
N GLU A 183 -22.50 -35.54 14.91
CA GLU A 183 -22.22 -35.53 16.34
C GLU A 183 -21.07 -36.49 16.65
N PHE A 184 -20.07 -36.04 17.38
CA PHE A 184 -19.18 -36.94 18.13
C PHE A 184 -18.92 -36.36 19.54
N GLY A 185 -19.45 -37.07 20.53
CA GLY A 185 -18.92 -37.24 21.89
C GLY A 185 -18.61 -36.00 22.72
N LYS A 186 -19.56 -35.57 23.56
CA LYS A 186 -19.24 -34.77 24.76
C LYS A 186 -18.54 -35.66 25.78
N GLU A 187 -17.22 -35.53 25.89
CA GLU A 187 -16.50 -35.90 27.10
C GLU A 187 -16.40 -34.64 27.98
N ILE A 188 -17.20 -34.59 29.04
CA ILE A 188 -17.21 -33.47 29.99
C ILE A 188 -16.05 -33.69 30.96
N ILE A 189 -14.90 -33.10 30.67
CA ILE A 189 -13.81 -32.97 31.64
C ILE A 189 -14.14 -31.77 32.53
N SER A 190 -14.40 -32.03 33.81
CA SER A 190 -14.66 -31.00 34.82
C SER A 190 -13.37 -30.20 35.11
N VAL A 191 -13.20 -29.07 34.44
CA VAL A 191 -12.08 -28.15 34.71
C VAL A 191 -12.49 -27.18 35.82
N GLN A 192 -11.73 -27.23 36.91
CA GLN A 192 -11.84 -26.33 38.06
C GLN A 192 -11.65 -24.87 37.61
N LYS A 193 -12.51 -23.99 38.14
CA LYS A 193 -12.46 -22.54 37.90
C LYS A 193 -11.27 -21.94 38.64
N ASP A 194 -10.12 -21.93 37.99
CA ASP A 194 -9.08 -20.97 38.32
C ASP A 194 -9.28 -19.72 37.46
N ASP A 195 -9.16 -18.56 38.09
CA ASP A 195 -9.41 -17.22 37.54
C ASP A 195 -8.56 -16.94 36.29
N LEU A 196 -9.12 -17.28 35.12
CA LEU A 196 -8.58 -16.90 33.83
C LEU A 196 -8.89 -15.42 33.58
N GLU A 197 -7.90 -14.55 33.81
CA GLU A 197 -7.86 -13.24 33.17
C GLU A 197 -8.12 -13.43 31.67
N ILE A 198 -9.31 -13.02 31.21
CA ILE A 198 -9.66 -13.04 29.79
C ILE A 198 -8.81 -11.96 29.12
N LYS A 199 -7.58 -12.31 28.75
CA LYS A 199 -6.81 -11.52 27.78
C LYS A 199 -7.65 -11.50 26.52
N ASN A 200 -7.98 -10.30 26.03
CA ASN A 200 -8.62 -10.11 24.74
C ASN A 200 -7.67 -10.63 23.65
N ILE A 201 -7.73 -11.92 23.33
CA ILE A 201 -6.93 -12.56 22.30
C ILE A 201 -7.54 -12.16 20.95
N LYS A 202 -6.89 -11.23 20.27
CA LYS A 202 -7.24 -10.87 18.89
C LYS A 202 -6.68 -11.93 17.94
N THR A 203 -7.48 -12.91 17.56
CA THR A 203 -7.11 -13.90 16.55
C THR A 203 -7.04 -13.25 15.17
N ILE A 204 -5.84 -13.17 14.59
CA ILE A 204 -5.65 -12.74 13.20
C ILE A 204 -5.61 -14.00 12.34
N LYS A 205 -6.59 -14.16 11.42
CA LYS A 205 -6.53 -15.25 10.44
C LYS A 205 -5.32 -15.04 9.53
N GLN A 206 -4.53 -16.10 9.34
CA GLN A 206 -3.46 -16.11 8.34
C GLN A 206 -4.05 -15.84 6.95
N LYS A 207 -3.40 -14.97 6.19
CA LYS A 207 -3.75 -14.70 4.80
C LYS A 207 -2.62 -15.18 3.90
N ILE A 208 -2.99 -15.82 2.80
CA ILE A 208 -2.04 -16.29 1.78
C ILE A 208 -2.25 -15.44 0.54
N ILE A 209 -1.16 -14.85 0.03
CA ILE A 209 -1.13 -14.10 -1.22
C ILE A 209 -0.23 -14.86 -2.17
N ILE A 210 -0.75 -15.25 -3.33
CA ILE A 210 0.00 -16.00 -4.34
C ILE A 210 0.26 -15.07 -5.52
N LEU A 211 1.53 -14.91 -5.89
CA LEU A 211 1.94 -14.21 -7.09
C LEU A 211 2.38 -15.25 -8.13
N SER A 212 1.55 -15.48 -9.13
CA SER A 212 1.84 -16.35 -10.26
C SER A 212 2.09 -15.55 -11.54
N LYS A 213 2.88 -16.10 -12.45
CA LYS A 213 3.20 -15.51 -13.76
C LYS A 213 3.08 -16.55 -14.86
N ALA A 214 2.62 -16.13 -16.04
CA ALA A 214 2.63 -16.96 -17.24
C ALA A 214 3.93 -16.85 -18.05
N LYS A 215 4.73 -15.81 -17.83
CA LYS A 215 5.97 -15.52 -18.56
C LYS A 215 7.09 -15.11 -17.60
N GLY A 216 8.33 -15.50 -17.89
CA GLY A 216 9.52 -14.99 -17.19
C GLY A 216 9.79 -13.50 -17.44
N GLY A 217 10.59 -12.86 -16.58
CA GLY A 217 11.02 -11.46 -16.76
C GLY A 217 9.98 -10.37 -16.46
N VAL A 218 8.80 -10.73 -15.96
CA VAL A 218 7.72 -9.77 -15.67
C VAL A 218 7.87 -9.02 -14.34
N GLY A 219 8.93 -9.30 -13.58
CA GLY A 219 9.21 -8.66 -12.29
C GLY A 219 8.42 -9.24 -11.11
N SER A 220 7.86 -10.44 -11.22
CA SER A 220 7.09 -11.08 -10.14
C SER A 220 7.90 -11.17 -8.83
N THR A 221 9.17 -11.57 -8.93
CA THR A 221 10.07 -11.70 -7.78
C THR A 221 10.28 -10.36 -7.09
N THR A 222 10.56 -9.31 -7.86
CA THR A 222 10.72 -7.94 -7.34
C THR A 222 9.45 -7.45 -6.65
N ILE A 223 8.27 -7.68 -7.25
CA ILE A 223 6.98 -7.30 -6.66
C ILE A 223 6.73 -8.07 -5.36
N SER A 224 7.01 -9.38 -5.33
CA SER A 224 6.89 -10.20 -4.11
C SER A 224 7.76 -9.68 -2.97
N ILE A 225 9.03 -9.36 -3.26
CA ILE A 225 9.95 -8.77 -2.29
C ILE A 225 9.39 -7.43 -1.81
N PHE A 226 9.05 -6.51 -2.73
CA PHE A 226 8.56 -5.19 -2.36
C PHE A 226 7.29 -5.25 -1.50
N LEU A 227 6.31 -6.06 -1.89
CA LEU A 227 5.07 -6.26 -1.16
C LEU A 227 5.34 -6.82 0.25
N SER A 228 6.24 -7.80 0.37
CA SER A 228 6.62 -8.36 1.67
C SER A 228 7.26 -7.32 2.60
N TYR A 229 8.04 -6.39 2.04
CA TYR A 229 8.65 -5.30 2.80
C TYR A 229 7.64 -4.27 3.29
N MET A 230 6.54 -4.06 2.56
CA MET A 230 5.47 -3.13 2.93
C MET A 230 4.63 -3.60 4.13
N PHE A 231 4.58 -4.90 4.40
CA PHE A 231 3.87 -5.47 5.55
C PHE A 231 4.67 -5.32 6.84
N ASP A 232 4.79 -4.09 7.34
CA ASP A 232 5.54 -3.76 8.55
C ASP A 232 4.79 -4.04 9.86
N LYS A 233 3.45 -4.06 9.84
CA LYS A 233 2.58 -4.26 11.01
C LYS A 233 2.16 -5.71 11.24
N VAL A 234 2.44 -6.60 10.30
CA VAL A 234 2.07 -8.02 10.37
C VAL A 234 3.29 -8.89 10.10
N LYS A 235 3.40 -10.01 10.81
CA LYS A 235 4.48 -10.97 10.57
C LYS A 235 4.25 -11.63 9.21
N THR A 236 5.22 -11.52 8.32
CA THR A 236 5.14 -11.98 6.94
C THR A 236 6.19 -13.05 6.69
N LEU A 237 5.78 -14.16 6.08
CA LEU A 237 6.67 -15.18 5.52
C LEU A 237 6.58 -15.09 3.99
N LEU A 238 7.68 -14.74 3.34
CA LEU A 238 7.81 -14.80 1.89
C LEU A 238 8.37 -16.16 1.48
N VAL A 239 7.58 -16.93 0.72
CA VAL A 239 7.97 -18.26 0.25
C VAL A 239 8.30 -18.17 -1.24
N ASP A 240 9.54 -18.49 -1.59
CA ASP A 240 9.98 -18.62 -2.97
C ASP A 240 9.76 -20.05 -3.46
N LEU A 241 8.89 -20.19 -4.45
CA LEU A 241 8.60 -21.46 -5.12
C LEU A 241 9.08 -21.45 -6.58
N ASN A 242 10.03 -20.57 -6.92
CA ASN A 242 10.61 -20.52 -8.25
C ASN A 242 11.75 -21.55 -8.39
N PHE A 243 11.39 -22.77 -8.81
CA PHE A 243 12.33 -23.87 -9.03
C PHE A 243 12.95 -23.90 -10.44
N SER A 244 12.78 -22.84 -11.24
CA SER A 244 13.38 -22.76 -12.58
C SER A 244 14.91 -22.70 -12.51
N GLU A 245 15.60 -23.18 -13.56
CA GLU A 245 17.06 -23.10 -13.68
C GLU A 245 17.57 -21.67 -13.46
N GLY A 246 18.59 -21.51 -12.60
CA GLY A 246 19.13 -20.21 -12.16
C GLY A 246 18.94 -19.90 -10.67
N GLY A 247 18.24 -20.77 -9.92
CA GLY A 247 17.92 -20.58 -8.51
C GLY A 247 16.86 -19.51 -8.28
N GLY A 248 16.27 -19.48 -7.09
CA GLY A 248 15.42 -18.37 -6.69
C GLY A 248 16.23 -17.08 -6.61
N ASP A 249 15.96 -16.09 -7.49
CA ASP A 249 16.70 -14.81 -7.51
C ASP A 249 16.60 -14.03 -6.18
N ILE A 250 15.71 -14.42 -5.26
CA ILE A 250 15.53 -13.75 -3.97
C ILE A 250 16.83 -13.65 -3.19
N SER A 251 17.67 -14.70 -3.19
CA SER A 251 18.93 -14.68 -2.45
C SER A 251 19.89 -13.64 -3.02
N TYR A 252 19.91 -13.50 -4.35
CA TYR A 252 20.71 -12.51 -5.06
C TYR A 252 20.22 -11.08 -4.81
N TYR A 253 18.91 -10.84 -4.92
CA TYR A 253 18.33 -9.51 -4.72
C TYR A 253 18.48 -8.97 -3.30
N LEU A 254 18.51 -9.86 -2.31
CA LEU A 254 18.56 -9.50 -0.90
C LEU A 254 19.95 -9.67 -0.27
N ASP A 255 20.94 -10.11 -1.04
CA ASP A 255 22.30 -10.41 -0.57
C ASP A 255 22.29 -11.34 0.67
N ILE A 256 21.51 -12.42 0.59
CA ILE A 256 21.36 -13.42 1.65
C ILE A 256 21.98 -14.77 1.21
N PRO A 257 22.43 -15.60 2.16
CA PRO A 257 23.02 -16.89 1.81
C PRO A 257 22.01 -17.81 1.12
N ARG A 258 22.48 -18.65 0.19
CA ARG A 258 21.67 -19.65 -0.56
C ARG A 258 21.16 -20.82 0.29
N ALA A 259 21.64 -20.91 1.53
CA ALA A 259 21.20 -21.84 2.56
C ALA A 259 21.04 -21.07 3.89
N PRO A 260 20.11 -21.48 4.76
CA PRO A 260 19.20 -22.62 4.63
C PRO A 260 18.09 -22.38 3.58
N ASN A 261 17.57 -23.44 2.98
CA ASN A 261 16.50 -23.36 1.98
C ASN A 261 15.43 -24.44 2.21
N ILE A 262 14.45 -24.52 1.32
CA ILE A 262 13.33 -25.45 1.46
C ILE A 262 13.75 -26.94 1.49
N LEU A 263 14.92 -27.31 0.98
CA LEU A 263 15.41 -28.70 1.09
C LEU A 263 15.65 -29.11 2.55
N ASN A 264 16.14 -28.20 3.40
CA ASN A 264 16.33 -28.49 4.83
C ASN A 264 15.00 -28.90 5.51
N PHE A 265 13.87 -28.35 5.05
CA PHE A 265 12.54 -28.70 5.55
C PHE A 265 12.10 -30.05 4.99
N ILE A 266 12.34 -30.30 3.71
CA ILE A 266 12.00 -31.57 3.05
C ILE A 266 12.77 -32.74 3.70
N ASP A 267 14.03 -32.55 4.05
CA ASP A 267 14.89 -33.60 4.61
C ASP A 267 14.45 -34.07 6.00
N GLY A 268 13.99 -33.17 6.87
CA GLY A 268 13.55 -33.54 8.22
C GLY A 268 12.04 -33.62 8.41
N TYR A 269 11.27 -33.01 7.51
CA TYR A 269 9.79 -33.01 7.46
C TYR A 269 9.10 -32.78 8.82
N ASN A 270 9.62 -31.85 9.61
CA ASN A 270 9.09 -31.50 10.92
C ASN A 270 9.18 -29.99 11.17
N ARG A 271 8.62 -29.54 12.29
CA ARG A 271 8.56 -28.13 12.65
C ARG A 271 9.95 -27.51 12.82
N ASP A 272 10.85 -28.22 13.49
CA ASP A 272 12.21 -27.72 13.74
C ASP A 272 12.96 -27.58 12.41
N SER A 273 12.78 -28.53 11.50
CA SER A 273 13.32 -28.44 10.14
C SER A 273 12.76 -27.27 9.35
N LEU A 274 11.46 -26.95 9.50
CA LEU A 274 10.88 -25.74 8.88
C LEU A 274 11.46 -24.47 9.48
N GLU A 275 11.57 -24.39 10.81
CA GLU A 275 12.14 -23.24 11.50
C GLU A 275 13.62 -23.03 11.10
N ASN A 276 14.37 -24.12 10.92
CA ASN A 276 15.75 -24.12 10.45
C ASN A 276 15.91 -23.83 8.94
N SER A 277 14.84 -23.95 8.15
CA SER A 277 14.81 -23.58 6.72
C SER A 277 14.59 -22.09 6.47
N VAL A 278 14.17 -21.33 7.49
CA VAL A 278 13.69 -19.97 7.33
C VAL A 278 14.77 -18.95 7.69
N ILE A 279 14.98 -17.98 6.81
CA ILE A 279 15.90 -16.86 7.02
C ILE A 279 15.13 -15.66 7.53
N ARG A 280 15.49 -15.14 8.71
CA ARG A 280 14.95 -13.88 9.21
C ARG A 280 15.65 -12.69 8.55
N ILE A 281 14.88 -11.87 7.83
CA ILE A 281 15.39 -10.66 7.16
C ILE A 281 15.25 -9.44 8.07
N LYS A 282 14.09 -9.30 8.73
CA LYS A 282 13.83 -8.25 9.73
C LYS A 282 12.74 -8.72 10.70
N LYS A 283 12.45 -7.90 11.72
CA LYS A 283 11.49 -8.20 12.81
C LYS A 283 10.19 -8.89 12.35
N ASN A 284 9.61 -8.44 11.23
CA ASN A 284 8.32 -8.89 10.73
C ASN A 284 8.39 -9.52 9.31
N LEU A 285 9.58 -9.87 8.83
CA LEU A 285 9.76 -10.52 7.53
C LEU A 285 10.77 -11.65 7.64
N ASP A 286 10.26 -12.84 7.37
CA ASP A 286 11.01 -14.08 7.27
C ASP A 286 10.91 -14.59 5.81
N ILE A 287 11.90 -15.35 5.33
CA ILE A 287 11.97 -15.90 3.97
C ILE A 287 12.21 -17.40 4.01
N LEU A 288 11.45 -18.14 3.20
CA LEU A 288 11.72 -19.53 2.85
C LEU A 288 12.10 -19.56 1.37
N GLN A 289 13.38 -19.79 1.07
CA GLN A 289 13.88 -19.71 -0.31
C GLN A 289 13.86 -21.06 -1.03
N ALA A 290 13.74 -21.00 -2.35
CA ALA A 290 13.94 -22.14 -3.24
C ALA A 290 15.40 -22.63 -3.14
N PRO A 291 15.68 -23.91 -3.46
CA PRO A 291 17.05 -24.39 -3.48
C PRO A 291 17.84 -23.73 -4.62
N PRO A 292 19.17 -23.62 -4.48
CA PRO A 292 20.03 -23.24 -5.59
C PRO A 292 19.97 -24.32 -6.68
N THR A 293 20.11 -23.92 -7.95
CA THR A 293 20.45 -24.88 -9.00
C THR A 293 21.82 -25.48 -8.72
N TYR A 294 21.95 -26.79 -8.85
CA TYR A 294 23.25 -27.45 -8.95
C TYR A 294 23.88 -27.05 -10.29
N GLU A 295 25.05 -26.42 -10.24
CA GLU A 295 25.96 -26.30 -11.41
C GLU A 295 26.78 -27.57 -11.56
#